data_AF-A0A530BVZ3-F1
#
_entry.id   AF-A0A530BVZ3-F1
#
_cell.length_a   1.000
_cell.length_b   1.000
_cell.length_c   1.000
_cell.angle_alpha   90.00
_cell.angle_beta   90.00
_cell.angle_gamma   90.00
#
_symmetry.space_group_name_H-M   'P 1'
#
loop_
_entity.id
_entity.type
_entity.pdbx_description
1 polymer ?
#
loop_
_entity_poly.entity_id
_entity_poly.type
_entity_poly.pdbx_seq_one_letter_code
_entity_poly.pdbx_strand_id
1 'polypeptide(L)'
;RNAIRLDGDSAVRQAGLGEAIANAAGGIVSADAQAAFEAALKLDPANAKANFYLAMGLAQEGKKAEAAAAWQKMLGQLAPDSPWRSAVQQALAEAAAPAAAGKPVNGPDAQAVEAAQQMSPQDRQAMIETMVAGLDDRLKQNPRDEEGWMRLIRSYVVLGKADQARDALGRAIAAFGADSEQARKFTAFAASLGVAATE
;
A
#
# COMPACT_ATOMS: atom_id res chain seq x y z
N ARG A 1 -0.83 -17.64 -22.83
CA ARG A 1 0.08 -18.63 -23.48
C ARG A 1 -0.52 -19.29 -24.73
N ASN A 2 -1.81 -19.65 -24.74
CA ASN A 2 -2.46 -20.23 -25.94
C ASN A 2 -2.39 -19.35 -27.20
N ALA A 3 -2.55 -18.02 -27.08
CA ALA A 3 -2.43 -17.10 -28.22
C ALA A 3 -1.04 -17.08 -28.87
N ILE A 4 0.05 -17.19 -28.10
CA ILE A 4 1.42 -17.26 -28.65
C ILE A 4 1.62 -18.57 -29.43
N ARG A 5 1.07 -19.67 -28.91
CA ARG A 5 1.13 -20.98 -29.56
C ARG A 5 0.34 -21.03 -30.87
N LEU A 6 -0.79 -20.35 -30.94
CA LEU A 6 -1.71 -20.42 -32.08
C LEU A 6 -1.40 -19.40 -33.17
N ASP A 7 -1.06 -18.18 -32.76
CA ASP A 7 -0.97 -17.04 -33.68
C ASP A 7 0.47 -16.52 -33.85
N GLY A 8 1.46 -17.17 -33.24
CA GLY A 8 2.88 -16.82 -33.34
C GLY A 8 3.38 -15.84 -32.27
N ASP A 9 4.71 -15.77 -32.16
CA ASP A 9 5.41 -14.92 -31.20
C ASP A 9 5.49 -13.46 -31.68
N SER A 10 5.29 -12.51 -30.76
CA SER A 10 5.45 -11.08 -31.04
C SER A 10 5.78 -10.32 -29.75
N ALA A 11 6.48 -9.20 -29.88
CA ALA A 11 6.84 -8.37 -28.73
C ALA A 11 5.61 -7.97 -27.88
N VAL A 12 4.50 -7.61 -28.54
CA VAL A 12 3.25 -7.24 -27.86
C VAL A 12 2.68 -8.41 -27.04
N ARG A 13 2.70 -9.63 -27.58
CA ARG A 13 2.18 -10.81 -26.87
C ARG A 13 3.08 -11.26 -25.73
N GLN A 14 4.40 -11.17 -25.90
CA GLN A 14 5.36 -11.46 -24.83
C GLN A 14 5.25 -10.44 -23.69
N ALA A 15 5.14 -9.14 -24.01
CA ALA A 15 4.92 -8.10 -23.01
C ALA A 15 3.56 -8.26 -22.30
N GLY A 16 2.51 -8.62 -23.04
CA GLY A 16 1.20 -8.92 -22.44
C GLY A 16 1.23 -10.18 -21.57
N LEU A 17 2.02 -11.19 -21.92
CA LEU A 17 2.23 -12.37 -21.09
C LEU A 17 2.94 -12.01 -19.78
N GLY A 18 4.02 -11.22 -19.85
CA GLY A 18 4.74 -10.75 -18.67
C GLY A 18 3.84 -9.97 -17.71
N GLU A 19 3.04 -9.05 -18.26
CA GLU A 19 2.07 -8.27 -17.49
C GLU A 19 1.00 -9.16 -16.84
N ALA A 20 0.46 -10.14 -17.56
CA ALA A 20 -0.51 -11.08 -16.99
C ALA A 20 0.09 -11.92 -15.85
N ILE A 21 1.35 -12.34 -15.97
CA ILE A 21 2.06 -13.07 -14.92
C ILE A 21 2.29 -12.16 -13.71
N ALA A 22 2.75 -10.92 -13.93
CA ALA A 22 2.97 -9.96 -12.85
C ALA A 22 1.66 -9.64 -12.12
N ASN A 23 0.57 -9.40 -12.86
CA ASN A 23 -0.75 -9.16 -12.28
C ASN A 23 -1.26 -10.35 -11.47
N ALA A 24 -1.07 -11.58 -11.96
CA ALA A 24 -1.40 -12.80 -11.21
C ALA A 24 -0.57 -12.95 -9.93
N ALA A 25 0.64 -12.39 -9.90
CA ALA A 25 1.51 -12.32 -8.74
C ALA A 25 1.30 -11.05 -7.88
N GLY A 26 0.17 -10.35 -8.03
CA GLY A 26 -0.13 -9.15 -7.23
C GLY A 26 0.70 -7.92 -7.61
N GLY A 27 1.18 -7.85 -8.86
CA GLY A 27 2.04 -6.77 -9.37
C GLY A 27 3.54 -7.03 -9.22
N ILE A 28 3.93 -8.18 -8.67
CA ILE A 28 5.34 -8.57 -8.52
C ILE A 28 5.89 -9.04 -9.87
N VAL A 29 7.03 -8.47 -10.29
CA VAL A 29 7.77 -8.89 -11.48
C VAL A 29 8.59 -10.11 -11.13
N SER A 30 7.95 -11.28 -11.12
CA SER A 30 8.61 -12.56 -10.88
C SER A 30 9.59 -12.92 -12.02
N ALA A 31 10.45 -13.91 -11.80
CA ALA A 31 11.38 -14.41 -12.81
C ALA A 31 10.68 -14.82 -14.12
N ASP A 32 9.48 -15.41 -14.01
CA ASP A 32 8.65 -15.78 -15.17
C ASP A 32 8.12 -14.56 -15.93
N ALA A 33 7.73 -13.49 -15.21
CA ALA A 33 7.30 -12.24 -15.83
C ALA A 33 8.50 -11.54 -16.51
N GLN A 34 9.64 -11.49 -15.83
CA GLN A 34 10.89 -10.95 -16.35
C GLN A 34 11.30 -11.66 -17.64
N ALA A 35 11.30 -13.00 -17.67
CA ALA A 35 11.65 -13.76 -18.86
C ALA A 35 10.74 -13.43 -20.06
N ALA A 36 9.45 -13.20 -19.82
CA ALA A 36 8.51 -12.78 -20.87
C ALA A 36 8.78 -11.34 -21.36
N PHE A 37 9.11 -10.40 -20.46
CA PHE A 37 9.50 -9.05 -20.86
C PHE A 37 10.83 -9.02 -21.60
N GLU A 38 11.82 -9.81 -21.19
CA GLU A 38 13.08 -9.97 -21.92
C GLU A 38 12.87 -10.58 -23.31
N ALA A 39 11.97 -11.56 -23.45
CA ALA A 39 11.58 -12.08 -24.75
C ALA A 39 10.92 -11.00 -25.62
N ALA A 40 10.10 -10.13 -25.04
CA ALA A 40 9.54 -8.99 -25.74
C ALA A 40 10.62 -8.02 -26.24
N LEU A 41 11.61 -7.70 -25.41
CA LEU A 41 12.71 -6.80 -25.78
C LEU A 41 13.68 -7.38 -26.82
N LYS A 42 13.80 -8.71 -26.90
CA LYS A 42 14.54 -9.36 -28.00
C LYS A 42 13.87 -9.14 -29.35
N LEU A 43 12.54 -9.03 -29.38
CA LEU A 43 11.75 -8.81 -30.58
C LEU A 43 11.59 -7.31 -30.90
N ASP A 44 11.42 -6.47 -29.87
CA ASP A 44 11.32 -5.02 -29.96
C ASP A 44 12.02 -4.36 -28.77
N PRO A 45 13.28 -3.91 -28.95
CA PRO A 45 14.03 -3.23 -27.88
C PRO A 45 13.37 -1.93 -27.39
N ALA A 46 12.50 -1.31 -28.19
CA ALA A 46 11.80 -0.07 -27.85
C ALA A 46 10.44 -0.32 -27.18
N ASN A 47 10.10 -1.58 -26.87
CA ASN A 47 8.81 -1.91 -26.27
C ASN A 47 8.64 -1.21 -24.92
N ALA A 48 7.77 -0.21 -24.86
CA ALA A 48 7.58 0.62 -23.67
C ALA A 48 7.10 -0.18 -22.46
N LYS A 49 6.19 -1.15 -22.66
CA LYS A 49 5.66 -1.98 -21.57
C LYS A 49 6.77 -2.83 -20.95
N ALA A 50 7.53 -3.56 -21.76
CA ALA A 50 8.59 -4.42 -21.25
C ALA A 50 9.70 -3.62 -20.53
N ASN A 51 10.12 -2.48 -21.09
CA ASN A 51 11.09 -1.60 -20.43
C ASN A 51 10.57 -1.07 -19.08
N PHE A 52 9.30 -0.67 -19.00
CA PHE A 52 8.70 -0.18 -17.75
C PHE A 52 8.68 -1.25 -16.66
N TYR A 53 8.18 -2.44 -16.98
CA TYR A 53 8.03 -3.52 -15.99
C TYR A 53 9.38 -4.09 -15.54
N LEU A 54 10.40 -4.16 -16.40
CA LEU A 54 11.74 -4.58 -15.98
C LEU A 54 12.38 -3.57 -15.02
N ALA A 55 12.23 -2.27 -15.27
CA ALA A 55 12.66 -1.23 -14.33
C ALA A 55 11.87 -1.29 -13.01
N MET A 56 10.58 -1.63 -13.05
CA MET A 56 9.80 -1.90 -11.84
C MET A 56 10.30 -3.12 -11.06
N GLY A 57 10.75 -4.19 -11.74
CA GLY A 57 11.41 -5.33 -11.11
C GLY A 57 12.68 -4.92 -10.35
N LEU A 58 13.53 -4.09 -10.95
CA LEU A 58 14.70 -3.53 -10.27
C LEU A 58 14.32 -2.76 -8.99
N ALA A 59 13.24 -1.97 -9.03
CA ALA A 59 12.76 -1.26 -7.86
C ALA A 59 12.25 -2.21 -6.76
N GLN A 60 11.57 -3.29 -7.13
CA GLN A 60 11.09 -4.34 -6.21
C GLN A 60 12.24 -5.13 -5.57
N GLU A 61 13.37 -5.28 -6.27
CA GLU A 61 14.61 -5.84 -5.75
C GLU A 61 15.41 -4.87 -4.85
N GLY A 62 14.91 -3.65 -4.62
CA GLY A 62 15.59 -2.62 -3.83
C GLY A 62 16.64 -1.83 -4.62
N LYS A 63 16.87 -2.15 -5.90
CA LYS A 63 17.80 -1.45 -6.80
C LYS A 63 17.18 -0.16 -7.36
N LYS A 64 16.68 0.71 -6.47
CA LYS A 64 15.93 1.92 -6.82
C LYS A 64 16.71 2.89 -7.70
N ALA A 65 18.03 3.00 -7.51
CA ALA A 65 18.88 3.85 -8.34
C ALA A 65 18.97 3.34 -9.79
N GLU A 66 19.08 2.02 -9.98
CA GLU A 66 19.11 1.39 -11.31
C GLU A 66 17.73 1.49 -11.98
N ALA A 67 16.65 1.28 -11.22
CA ALA A 67 15.28 1.48 -11.70
C ALA A 67 15.03 2.93 -12.15
N ALA A 68 15.45 3.91 -11.35
CA ALA A 68 15.32 5.33 -11.69
C ALA A 68 16.11 5.67 -12.96
N ALA A 69 17.35 5.18 -13.10
CA ALA A 69 18.13 5.38 -14.31
C ALA A 69 17.44 4.78 -15.56
N ALA A 70 16.85 3.59 -15.42
CA ALA A 70 16.12 2.93 -16.50
C ALA A 70 14.84 3.70 -16.90
N TRP A 71 14.04 4.15 -15.93
CA TRP A 71 12.86 4.97 -16.19
C TRP A 71 13.19 6.35 -16.75
N GLN A 72 14.28 6.98 -16.31
CA GLN A 72 14.72 8.27 -16.86
C GLN A 72 15.16 8.14 -18.32
N LYS A 73 15.90 7.06 -18.65
CA LYS A 73 16.25 6.73 -20.04
C LYS A 73 14.99 6.51 -20.87
N MET A 74 14.04 5.72 -20.37
CA MET A 74 12.76 5.47 -21.05
C MET A 74 12.01 6.78 -21.29
N LEU A 75 11.90 7.66 -20.30
CA LEU A 75 11.21 8.93 -20.43
C LEU A 75 11.80 9.84 -21.52
N GLY A 76 13.12 9.79 -21.71
CA GLY A 76 13.83 10.51 -22.76
C GLY A 76 13.57 9.96 -24.17
N GLN A 77 13.15 8.69 -24.28
CA GLN A 77 12.85 8.02 -25.55
C GLN A 77 11.36 7.99 -25.89
N LEU A 78 10.49 8.20 -24.89
CA LEU A 78 9.04 8.22 -25.10
C LEU A 78 8.60 9.47 -25.87
N ALA A 79 7.65 9.28 -26.80
CA ALA A 79 6.93 10.37 -27.43
C ALA A 79 6.18 11.23 -26.38
N PRO A 80 5.96 12.53 -26.64
CA PRO A 80 5.27 13.43 -25.72
C PRO A 80 3.84 12.98 -25.34
N ASP A 81 3.15 12.33 -26.27
CA ASP A 81 1.78 11.81 -26.17
C ASP A 81 1.72 10.33 -25.75
N SER A 82 2.86 9.73 -25.41
CA SER A 82 2.90 8.33 -24.99
C SER A 82 2.09 8.11 -23.71
N PRO A 83 1.19 7.09 -23.66
CA PRO A 83 0.43 6.76 -22.46
C PRO A 83 1.32 6.32 -21.28
N TRP A 84 2.57 5.91 -21.55
CA TRP A 84 3.53 5.50 -20.52
C TRP A 84 4.19 6.66 -19.81
N ARG A 85 4.10 7.88 -20.34
CA ARG A 85 4.86 9.03 -19.84
C ARG A 85 4.50 9.37 -18.39
N SER A 86 3.21 9.39 -18.07
CA SER A 86 2.72 9.66 -16.71
C SER A 86 3.12 8.55 -15.73
N ALA A 87 2.99 7.28 -16.13
CA ALA A 87 3.38 6.15 -15.29
C ALA A 87 4.89 6.15 -14.97
N VAL A 88 5.73 6.44 -15.97
CA VAL A 88 7.19 6.54 -15.80
C VAL A 88 7.56 7.70 -14.87
N GLN A 89 6.88 8.85 -14.98
CA GLN A 89 7.11 10.01 -14.10
C GLN A 89 6.74 9.70 -12.64
N GLN A 90 5.63 8.99 -12.41
CA GLN A 90 5.22 8.56 -11.07
C GLN A 90 6.23 7.59 -10.47
N ALA A 91 6.63 6.56 -11.23
CA ALA A 91 7.61 5.58 -10.80
C ALA A 91 8.98 6.22 -10.48
N LEU A 92 9.41 7.20 -11.27
CA LEU A 92 10.60 8.01 -10.99
C LEU A 92 10.48 8.79 -9.68
N ALA A 93 9.33 9.41 -9.43
CA ALA A 93 9.09 10.15 -8.19
C ALA A 93 9.11 9.22 -6.98
N GLU A 94 8.54 8.02 -7.09
CA GLU A 94 8.53 7.00 -6.03
C GLU A 94 9.92 6.42 -5.74
N ALA A 95 10.76 6.23 -6.77
CA ALA A 95 12.15 5.78 -6.58
C ALA A 95 13.09 6.89 -6.08
N ALA A 96 12.80 8.16 -6.42
CA ALA A 96 13.58 9.32 -5.99
C ALA A 96 13.16 9.88 -4.63
N ALA A 97 11.94 9.58 -4.17
CA ALA A 97 11.51 9.98 -2.85
C ALA A 97 12.44 9.36 -1.79
N PRO A 98 13.06 10.17 -0.90
CA PRO A 98 13.64 9.60 0.32
C PRO A 98 12.54 8.80 1.01
N ALA A 99 12.89 7.68 1.63
CA ALA A 99 11.93 6.80 2.30
C ALA A 99 11.17 7.56 3.41
N ALA A 100 10.14 8.29 3.02
CA ALA A 100 9.33 9.16 3.84
C ALA A 100 7.89 8.71 3.65
N ALA A 101 7.40 8.01 4.67
CA ALA A 101 6.00 7.83 5.02
C ALA A 101 5.04 7.44 3.87
N GLY A 102 4.94 6.14 3.58
CA GLY A 102 3.88 5.61 2.72
C GLY A 102 3.84 4.10 2.61
N LYS A 103 3.20 3.44 3.59
CA LYS A 103 2.71 2.05 3.62
C LYS A 103 3.71 0.94 3.22
N PRO A 104 4.23 0.15 4.19
CA PRO A 104 4.98 -1.06 3.86
C PRO A 104 4.03 -2.18 3.44
N VAL A 105 4.13 -2.61 2.18
CA VAL A 105 3.87 -4.01 1.80
C VAL A 105 5.22 -4.56 1.40
N ASN A 106 5.89 -5.17 2.39
CA ASN A 106 6.98 -6.17 2.36
C ASN A 106 7.83 -5.96 3.63
N GLY A 107 8.21 -7.07 4.26
CA GLY A 107 8.64 -7.15 5.67
C GLY A 107 9.83 -6.26 6.04
N PRO A 108 10.06 -6.04 7.35
CA PRO A 108 10.99 -5.02 7.79
C PRO A 108 12.44 -5.41 7.46
N ASP A 109 13.14 -4.50 6.78
CA ASP A 109 14.60 -4.53 6.63
C ASP A 109 15.24 -4.72 8.01
N ALA A 110 16.29 -5.55 8.10
CA ALA A 110 16.96 -5.88 9.36
C ALA A 110 17.42 -4.62 10.13
N GLN A 111 17.79 -3.55 9.42
CA GLN A 111 18.15 -2.26 10.01
C GLN A 111 16.94 -1.49 10.58
N ALA A 112 15.74 -1.66 10.00
CA ALA A 112 14.52 -1.08 10.54
C ALA A 112 14.03 -1.81 11.80
N VAL A 113 14.26 -3.14 11.89
CA VAL A 113 14.03 -3.90 13.12
C VAL A 113 14.98 -3.43 14.22
N GLU A 114 16.26 -3.23 13.89
CA GLU A 114 17.28 -2.78 14.85
C GLU A 114 17.03 -1.35 15.32
N ALA A 115 16.64 -0.44 14.42
CA ALA A 115 16.20 0.91 14.78
C ALA A 115 14.90 0.92 15.61
N ALA A 116 13.93 0.05 15.30
CA ALA A 116 12.70 -0.08 16.09
C ALA A 116 12.93 -0.69 17.48
N GLN A 117 13.97 -1.51 17.64
CA GLN A 117 14.44 -2.03 18.94
C GLN A 117 15.20 -0.97 19.75
N GLN A 118 15.80 0.03 19.09
CA GLN A 118 16.49 1.16 19.74
C GLN A 118 15.57 2.34 20.07
N MET A 119 14.31 2.36 19.59
CA MET A 119 13.35 3.38 20.01
C MET A 119 13.09 3.27 21.52
N SER A 120 13.16 4.40 22.22
CA SER A 120 12.75 4.45 23.61
C SER A 120 11.25 4.04 23.70
N PRO A 121 10.83 3.39 24.80
CA PRO A 121 9.42 3.11 25.03
C PRO A 121 8.53 4.37 24.91
N GLN A 122 9.09 5.53 25.23
CA GLN A 122 8.42 6.83 25.15
C GLN A 122 8.20 7.28 23.69
N ASP A 123 9.21 7.15 22.83
CA ASP A 123 9.09 7.51 21.41
C ASP A 123 8.09 6.60 20.69
N ARG A 124 8.12 5.30 21.02
CA ARG A 124 7.16 4.33 20.48
C ARG A 124 5.73 4.68 20.93
N GLN A 125 5.56 5.07 22.19
CA GLN A 125 4.27 5.51 22.72
C GLN A 125 3.77 6.77 21.99
N ALA A 126 4.61 7.80 21.83
CA ALA A 126 4.26 9.04 21.13
C ALA A 126 3.87 8.80 19.67
N MET A 127 4.56 7.88 18.99
CA MET A 127 4.21 7.47 17.63
C MET A 127 2.83 6.79 17.57
N ILE A 128 2.55 5.87 18.50
CA ILE A 128 1.24 5.20 18.57
C ILE A 128 0.14 6.22 18.84
N GLU A 129 0.35 7.17 19.75
CA GLU A 129 -0.63 8.21 20.05
C GLU A 129 -0.94 9.08 18.82
N THR A 130 0.08 9.45 18.05
CA THR A 130 -0.09 10.20 16.79
C THR A 130 -0.91 9.40 15.78
N MET A 131 -0.65 8.09 15.65
CA MET A 131 -1.41 7.23 14.75
C MET A 131 -2.88 7.10 15.17
N VAL A 132 -3.15 7.00 16.47
CA VAL A 132 -4.51 6.91 17.01
C VAL A 132 -5.26 8.23 16.84
N ALA A 133 -4.59 9.38 17.02
CA ALA A 133 -5.17 10.68 16.75
C ALA A 133 -5.56 10.85 15.27
N GLY A 134 -4.71 10.41 14.34
CA GLY A 134 -5.04 10.43 12.92
C GLY A 134 -6.20 9.51 12.53
N LEU A 135 -6.37 8.37 13.23
CA LEU A 135 -7.55 7.51 13.07
C LEU A 135 -8.82 8.22 13.58
N ASP A 136 -8.74 8.86 14.74
CA ASP A 136 -9.84 9.62 15.34
C ASP A 136 -10.35 10.72 14.40
N ASP A 137 -9.44 11.53 13.85
CA ASP A 137 -9.80 12.61 12.92
C ASP A 137 -10.38 12.10 11.60
N ARG A 138 -9.90 10.94 11.11
CA ARG A 138 -10.50 10.30 9.94
C ARG A 138 -11.94 9.88 10.20
N LEU A 139 -12.23 9.31 11.37
CA LEU A 139 -13.57 8.82 11.70
C LEU A 139 -14.57 9.95 11.93
N LYS A 140 -14.11 11.14 12.35
CA LYS A 140 -14.94 12.36 12.32
C LYS A 140 -15.38 12.72 10.90
N GLN A 141 -14.51 12.53 9.91
CA GLN A 141 -14.79 12.84 8.50
C GLN A 141 -15.56 11.71 7.80
N ASN A 142 -15.32 10.45 8.19
CA ASN A 142 -16.02 9.28 7.69
C ASN A 142 -16.71 8.52 8.84
N PRO A 143 -17.84 9.03 9.34
CA PRO A 143 -18.50 8.48 10.52
C PRO A 143 -19.16 7.13 10.28
N ARG A 144 -19.27 6.67 9.02
CA ARG A 144 -19.92 5.38 8.66
C ARG A 144 -18.93 4.21 8.56
N ASP A 145 -17.76 4.32 9.17
CA ASP A 145 -16.74 3.27 9.23
C ASP A 145 -16.85 2.47 10.54
N GLU A 146 -17.64 1.39 10.52
CA GLU A 146 -17.90 0.52 11.68
C GLU A 146 -16.61 -0.10 12.25
N GLU A 147 -15.77 -0.67 11.37
CA GLU A 147 -14.51 -1.30 11.78
C GLU A 147 -13.53 -0.27 12.35
N GLY A 148 -13.48 0.92 11.75
CA GLY A 148 -12.66 2.03 12.22
C GLY A 148 -13.01 2.45 13.64
N TRP A 149 -14.29 2.59 13.97
CA TRP A 149 -14.74 2.91 15.33
C TRP A 149 -14.36 1.82 16.34
N MET A 150 -14.59 0.54 16.03
CA MET A 150 -14.16 -0.56 16.90
C MET A 150 -12.65 -0.57 17.13
N ARG A 151 -11.87 -0.31 16.07
CA ARG A 151 -10.42 -0.21 16.17
C ARG A 151 -10.00 0.95 17.08
N LEU A 152 -10.62 2.11 16.94
CA LEU A 152 -10.33 3.29 17.77
C LEU A 152 -10.60 3.03 19.25
N ILE A 153 -11.76 2.45 19.59
CA ILE A 153 -12.13 2.07 20.97
C ILE A 153 -11.07 1.12 21.55
N ARG A 154 -10.71 0.05 20.83
CA ARG A 154 -9.68 -0.89 21.28
C ARG A 154 -8.33 -0.22 21.47
N SER A 155 -7.92 0.64 20.53
CA SER A 155 -6.66 1.37 20.62
C SER A 155 -6.58 2.22 21.88
N TYR A 156 -7.64 2.98 22.21
CA TYR A 156 -7.66 3.76 23.43
C TYR A 156 -7.61 2.90 24.70
N VAL A 157 -8.27 1.74 24.73
CA VAL A 157 -8.20 0.80 25.86
C VAL A 157 -6.78 0.28 26.07
N VAL A 158 -6.12 -0.17 25.00
CA VAL A 158 -4.74 -0.68 25.08
C VAL A 158 -3.76 0.40 25.57
N LEU A 159 -4.02 1.66 25.23
CA LEU A 159 -3.23 2.81 25.68
C LEU A 159 -3.60 3.29 27.11
N GLY A 160 -4.55 2.63 27.79
CA GLY A 160 -5.03 3.05 29.11
C GLY A 160 -5.86 4.33 29.10
N LYS A 161 -6.28 4.80 27.93
CA LYS A 161 -7.03 6.06 27.71
C LYS A 161 -8.54 5.80 27.80
N ALA A 162 -9.00 5.38 28.98
CA ALA A 162 -10.38 4.93 29.19
C ALA A 162 -11.43 6.00 28.83
N ASP A 163 -11.20 7.26 29.15
CA ASP A 163 -12.15 8.35 28.85
C ASP A 163 -12.29 8.57 27.34
N GLN A 164 -11.18 8.49 26.59
CA GLN A 164 -11.19 8.60 25.14
C GLN A 164 -11.87 7.40 24.47
N ALA A 165 -11.75 6.20 25.06
CA ALA A 165 -12.48 5.03 24.58
C ALA A 165 -14.01 5.19 24.75
N ARG A 166 -14.47 5.76 25.87
CA ARG A 166 -15.90 6.06 26.10
C ARG A 166 -16.43 7.12 25.15
N ASP A 167 -15.67 8.19 24.95
CA ASP A 167 -16.02 9.25 24.01
C ASP A 167 -16.08 8.71 22.56
N ALA A 168 -15.13 7.89 22.14
CA ALA A 168 -15.15 7.23 20.84
C ALA A 168 -16.37 6.31 20.67
N LEU A 169 -16.75 5.57 21.72
CA LEU A 169 -17.97 4.75 21.73
C LEU A 169 -19.23 5.63 21.55
N GLY A 170 -19.34 6.73 22.30
CA GLY A 170 -20.46 7.66 22.18
C GLY A 170 -20.59 8.25 20.77
N ARG A 171 -19.47 8.65 20.17
CA ARG A 171 -19.42 9.14 18.79
C ARG A 171 -19.81 8.07 17.76
N ALA A 172 -19.34 6.84 17.94
CA ALA A 172 -19.72 5.71 17.08
C ALA A 172 -21.23 5.43 17.15
N ILE A 173 -21.81 5.44 18.35
CA ILE A 173 -23.26 5.26 18.54
C ILE A 173 -24.04 6.41 17.88
N ALA A 174 -23.62 7.66 18.07
CA ALA A 174 -24.26 8.82 17.46
C ALA A 174 -24.19 8.80 15.92
N ALA A 175 -23.07 8.34 15.35
CA ALA A 175 -22.87 8.24 13.91
C ALA A 175 -23.81 7.24 13.22
N PHE A 176 -24.14 6.14 13.89
CA PHE A 176 -25.01 5.08 13.36
C PHE A 176 -26.46 5.16 13.84
N GLY A 177 -26.71 5.90 14.93
CA GLY A 177 -27.99 6.01 15.62
C GLY A 177 -28.11 5.03 16.78
N ALA A 178 -28.61 5.51 17.93
CA ALA A 178 -28.64 4.75 19.19
C ALA A 178 -29.44 3.44 19.11
N ASP A 179 -30.50 3.41 18.29
CA ASP A 179 -31.36 2.23 18.13
C ASP A 179 -30.83 1.21 17.10
N SER A 180 -29.73 1.53 16.42
CA SER A 180 -29.16 0.69 15.36
C SER A 180 -28.56 -0.61 15.90
N GLU A 181 -28.48 -1.63 15.03
CA GLU A 181 -27.76 -2.87 15.34
C GLU A 181 -26.27 -2.60 15.60
N GLN A 182 -25.70 -1.63 14.87
CA GLN A 182 -24.30 -1.21 15.00
C GLN A 182 -24.02 -0.59 16.37
N ALA A 183 -24.92 0.26 16.88
CA ALA A 183 -24.80 0.80 18.23
C ALA A 183 -24.74 -0.31 19.28
N ARG A 184 -25.61 -1.32 19.18
CA ARG A 184 -25.59 -2.48 20.09
C ARG A 184 -24.27 -3.26 19.99
N LYS A 185 -23.73 -3.43 18.78
CA LYS A 185 -22.42 -4.07 18.55
C LYS A 185 -21.29 -3.27 19.22
N PHE A 186 -21.26 -1.96 19.04
CA PHE A 186 -20.24 -1.12 19.67
C PHE A 186 -20.29 -1.19 21.19
N THR A 187 -21.50 -1.14 21.78
CA THR A 187 -21.67 -1.25 23.23
C THR A 187 -21.23 -2.61 23.75
N ALA A 188 -21.63 -3.71 23.11
CA ALA A 188 -21.21 -5.05 23.50
C ALA A 188 -19.69 -5.24 23.37
N PHE A 189 -19.11 -4.73 22.29
CA PHE A 189 -17.68 -4.75 22.06
C PHE A 189 -16.91 -3.94 23.12
N ALA A 190 -17.32 -2.70 23.39
CA ALA A 190 -16.70 -1.85 24.40
C ALA A 190 -16.82 -2.47 25.80
N ALA A 191 -17.97 -3.06 26.15
CA ALA A 191 -18.16 -3.78 27.40
C ALA A 191 -17.20 -4.97 27.55
N SER A 192 -16.96 -5.73 26.48
CA SER A 192 -15.96 -6.82 26.47
C SER A 192 -14.53 -6.34 26.75
N LEU A 193 -14.26 -5.05 26.52
CA LEU A 193 -12.98 -4.40 26.79
C LEU A 193 -12.94 -3.64 28.12
N GLY A 194 -14.00 -3.74 28.94
CA GLY A 194 -14.11 -3.04 30.21
C GLY A 194 -14.49 -1.55 30.09
N VAL A 195 -14.98 -1.12 28.93
CA VAL A 195 -15.44 0.24 28.68
C VAL A 195 -16.97 0.28 28.73
N ALA A 196 -17.52 0.90 29.77
CA ALA A 196 -18.95 1.18 29.84
C ALA A 196 -19.29 2.45 29.04
N ALA A 197 -20.42 2.45 28.35
CA ALA A 197 -20.99 3.69 27.81
C ALA A 197 -21.30 4.63 28.97
N THR A 198 -21.06 5.93 28.78
CA THR A 198 -21.56 6.96 29.70
C THR A 198 -23.08 6.94 29.69
N GLU A 199 -23.68 6.85 30.88
CA GLU A 199 -25.13 6.99 31.09
C GLU A 199 -25.66 8.35 30.59
#